data_AF-A0A9D8AFZ5-F1
#
_entry.id   AF-A0A9D8AFZ5-F1
#
_cell.length_a   1.000
_cell.length_b   1.000
_cell.length_c   1.000
_cell.angle_alpha   90.00
_cell.angle_beta   90.00
_cell.angle_gamma   90.00
#
_symmetry.space_group_name_H-M   'P 1'
#
loop_
_entity.id
_entity.type
_entity.pdbx_description
1 polymer ?
#
loop_
_entity_poly.entity_id
_entity_poly.type
_entity_poly.pdbx_seq_one_letter_code
_entity_poly.pdbx_strand_id
1 'polypeptide(L)'
;MKIKNLPFLDMLSYQSNTRRFSQKLDGIDCCDGILGTPFLKKYPFLFERGKKIISIKGNVAKSFIDIPITIKGKDVIFLDCQMAGGNQFNFRLDTGSEAPLILQPPAIKKHFVREKLSLKGYDGKGPAQLVFTKLSCGKSHQVAINALYVPIKSGALAHTFAHGNIGPYLLGQSYYIDFKNKLLKVDPRGLPKKAQKLNFPKFELLFKKQSNNQFKPSLLLQAHILMLKSCIEQSVQGNECFTKTCKILGMNLCPAYDQAQPAFINAVSFFSNKMDTPDCKLQDILSHFEHSPLQHSYCQWKLTTNFKYPKDTVEINELESALPTPVDNKVSTKVLANPIYITKTFYCYYIFQKLITYKSLPAKLFAFSINGVSLSSASQKSYYKWQKTNEGAACNEYVKDSLGQNTTMFDSLFQDKTYLIILNPLVALADGAHLFKKNLLKHYNHERLHCLYADDPAIKNKANKLWRDLNEDKKEQFKKAHPSYDFTDNNTLMKEYFSYTYESNLSGLF
;
A
#
# COMPACT_ATOMS: atom_id res chain seq x y z
N MET A 1 3.39 41.09 38.96
CA MET A 1 2.21 40.23 39.14
C MET A 1 2.53 39.15 40.18
N LYS A 2 1.58 38.70 41.01
CA LYS A 2 1.77 37.58 41.97
C LYS A 2 0.61 36.60 41.84
N ILE A 3 0.86 35.30 41.92
CA ILE A 3 -0.20 34.31 42.17
C ILE A 3 -0.13 33.98 43.66
N LYS A 4 -1.06 34.55 44.45
CA LYS A 4 -0.99 34.58 45.92
C LYS A 4 0.36 35.15 46.41
N ASN A 5 1.19 34.31 47.04
CA ASN A 5 2.45 34.70 47.67
C ASN A 5 3.69 34.44 46.81
N LEU A 6 3.52 33.94 45.58
CA LEU A 6 4.64 33.65 44.68
C LEU A 6 4.90 34.84 43.74
N PRO A 7 6.10 35.46 43.78
CA PRO A 7 6.53 36.44 42.80
C PRO A 7 6.60 35.82 41.41
N PHE A 8 6.12 36.54 40.40
CA PHE A 8 6.15 36.07 39.00
C PHE A 8 7.57 35.78 38.50
N LEU A 9 8.58 36.50 39.00
CA LEU A 9 10.00 36.28 38.67
C LEU A 9 10.55 34.93 39.17
N ASP A 10 9.91 34.34 40.20
CA ASP A 10 10.32 33.05 40.76
C ASP A 10 9.65 31.87 40.05
N MET A 11 8.77 32.16 39.08
CA MET A 11 8.09 31.16 38.27
C MET A 11 8.95 30.85 37.06
N LEU A 12 9.76 29.79 37.14
CA LEU A 12 10.58 29.29 36.02
C LEU A 12 9.71 29.07 34.78
N SER A 13 9.71 30.04 33.85
CA SER A 13 9.02 29.97 32.57
C SER A 13 9.85 29.17 31.58
N TYR A 14 9.17 28.50 30.64
CA TYR A 14 9.84 27.84 29.53
C TYR A 14 10.13 28.89 28.46
N GLN A 15 11.36 29.42 28.39
CA GLN A 15 11.73 30.31 27.30
C GLN A 15 11.92 29.47 26.03
N SER A 16 10.92 29.47 25.16
CA SER A 16 11.02 28.88 23.83
C SER A 16 11.94 29.78 23.01
N ASN A 17 13.14 29.28 22.68
CA ASN A 17 14.17 30.03 21.95
C ASN A 17 13.85 30.12 20.44
N THR A 18 12.61 30.49 20.08
CA THR A 18 12.19 30.64 18.68
C THR A 18 12.09 32.12 18.33
N ARG A 19 12.80 32.57 17.30
CA ARG A 19 12.70 33.94 16.76
C ARG A 19 11.42 34.19 15.94
N ARG A 20 10.38 33.34 16.07
CA ARG A 20 9.17 33.39 15.23
C ARG A 20 8.12 34.39 15.70
N PHE A 21 8.17 34.77 16.96
CA PHE A 21 7.30 35.78 17.56
C PHE A 21 8.20 36.76 18.30
N SER A 22 7.93 38.06 18.20
CA SER A 22 8.72 39.06 18.91
C SER A 22 7.83 40.17 19.45
N GLN A 23 8.15 40.67 20.64
CA GLN A 23 7.48 41.84 21.23
C GLN A 23 7.41 43.03 20.26
N LYS A 24 8.40 43.15 19.36
CA LYS A 24 8.49 44.19 18.34
C LYS A 24 7.47 44.04 17.20
N LEU A 25 7.04 42.83 16.87
CA LEU A 25 6.09 42.55 15.79
C LEU A 25 4.67 42.27 16.30
N ASP A 26 4.55 41.60 17.45
CA ASP A 26 3.30 41.03 17.93
C ASP A 26 2.77 41.72 19.21
N GLY A 27 3.50 42.71 19.75
CA GLY A 27 3.12 43.48 20.95
C GLY A 27 3.10 42.69 22.26
N ILE A 28 3.37 41.38 22.20
CA ILE A 28 3.39 40.44 23.33
C ILE A 28 4.58 39.50 23.12
N ASP A 29 5.41 39.29 24.13
CA ASP A 29 6.37 38.18 24.13
C ASP A 29 5.58 36.88 24.41
N CYS A 30 5.26 36.12 23.37
CA CYS A 30 4.28 35.03 23.42
C CYS A 30 4.65 33.87 24.38
N CYS A 31 5.83 33.92 24.99
CA CYS A 31 6.35 32.89 25.88
C CYS A 31 6.62 33.37 27.31
N ASP A 32 6.45 34.65 27.61
CA ASP A 32 6.47 35.15 28.99
C ASP A 32 5.15 34.79 29.68
N GLY A 33 5.24 33.98 30.74
CA GLY A 33 4.08 33.60 31.56
C GLY A 33 3.49 32.20 31.33
N ILE A 34 4.10 31.36 30.47
CA ILE A 34 3.72 29.94 30.38
C ILE A 34 4.44 29.14 31.48
N LEU A 35 3.67 28.64 32.44
CA LEU A 35 4.17 27.77 33.50
C LEU A 35 4.46 26.36 32.95
N GLY A 36 5.74 26.04 32.76
CA GLY A 36 6.18 24.75 32.22
C GLY A 36 6.16 23.61 33.25
N THR A 37 6.22 22.36 32.78
CA THR A 37 6.18 21.15 33.63
C THR A 37 7.12 21.16 34.85
N PRO A 38 8.36 21.68 34.78
CA PRO A 38 9.23 21.76 35.95
C PRO A 38 8.63 22.57 37.12
N PHE A 39 7.95 23.68 36.81
CA PHE A 39 7.24 24.49 37.82
C PHE A 39 6.05 23.72 38.39
N LEU A 40 5.27 23.09 37.50
CA LEU A 40 4.07 22.31 37.87
C LEU A 40 4.38 21.13 38.81
N LYS A 41 5.56 20.51 38.68
CA LYS A 41 6.04 19.45 39.57
C LYS A 41 6.31 19.96 40.99
N LYS A 42 6.86 21.17 41.12
CA LYS A 42 7.21 21.77 42.40
C LYS A 42 5.98 22.36 43.11
N TYR A 43 5.03 22.86 42.34
CA TYR A 43 3.84 23.54 42.85
C TYR A 43 2.57 22.92 42.25
N PRO A 44 2.05 21.83 42.83
CA PRO A 44 0.84 21.19 42.34
C PRO A 44 -0.36 22.13 42.45
N PHE A 45 -1.10 22.27 41.35
CA PHE A 45 -2.25 23.17 41.24
C PHE A 45 -3.49 22.42 40.76
N LEU A 46 -4.63 22.80 41.32
CA LEU A 46 -5.95 22.51 40.77
C LEU A 46 -6.34 23.67 39.86
N PHE A 47 -6.61 23.38 38.59
CA PHE A 47 -7.12 24.35 37.63
C PHE A 47 -8.63 24.20 37.50
N GLU A 48 -9.39 25.28 37.67
CA GLU A 48 -10.84 25.34 37.43
C GLU A 48 -11.12 26.30 36.27
N ARG A 49 -11.14 25.78 35.04
CA ARG A 49 -11.29 26.53 33.78
C ARG A 49 -12.54 27.40 33.77
N GLY A 50 -13.69 26.84 34.17
CA GLY A 50 -14.98 27.55 34.16
C GLY A 50 -15.02 28.76 35.11
N LYS A 51 -14.20 28.76 36.16
CA LYS A 51 -14.08 29.87 37.11
C LYS A 51 -12.81 30.72 36.88
N LYS A 52 -11.92 30.28 36.00
CA LYS A 52 -10.57 30.85 35.78
C LYS A 52 -9.74 30.92 37.08
N ILE A 53 -9.85 29.92 37.95
CA ILE A 53 -9.15 29.86 39.25
C ILE A 53 -8.00 28.84 39.21
N ILE A 54 -6.86 29.21 39.79
CA ILE A 54 -5.71 28.32 40.04
C ILE A 54 -5.48 28.21 41.55
N SER A 55 -5.58 27.00 42.09
CA SER A 55 -5.40 26.73 43.52
C SER A 55 -4.16 25.89 43.77
N ILE A 56 -3.14 26.49 44.40
CA ILE A 56 -1.94 25.80 44.90
C ILE A 56 -2.33 25.14 46.23
N LYS A 57 -2.30 23.80 46.29
CA LYS A 57 -2.91 22.91 47.32
C LYS A 57 -4.43 22.67 47.18
N GLY A 58 -4.85 22.10 46.06
CA GLY A 58 -6.24 21.67 45.87
C GLY A 58 -6.51 20.27 46.43
N ASN A 59 -7.46 20.14 47.36
CA ASN A 59 -8.08 18.86 47.65
C ASN A 59 -8.89 18.44 46.42
N VAL A 60 -8.49 17.37 45.74
CA VAL A 60 -9.20 16.85 44.57
C VAL A 60 -10.42 16.06 45.04
N ALA A 61 -11.61 16.41 44.53
CA ALA A 61 -12.84 15.72 44.90
C ALA A 61 -12.82 14.26 44.44
N LYS A 62 -13.46 13.36 45.20
CA LYS A 62 -13.58 11.92 44.87
C LYS A 62 -14.26 11.66 43.51
N SER A 63 -15.01 12.63 42.99
CA SER A 63 -15.71 12.55 41.70
C SER A 63 -14.81 12.73 40.48
N PHE A 64 -13.52 13.01 40.66
CA PHE A 64 -12.57 13.13 39.57
C PHE A 64 -12.24 11.73 39.01
N ILE A 65 -11.99 11.69 37.71
CA ILE A 65 -11.54 10.48 37.03
C ILE A 65 -10.03 10.48 36.91
N ASP A 66 -9.40 9.34 37.17
CA ASP A 66 -7.96 9.17 37.06
C ASP A 66 -7.59 8.66 35.66
N ILE A 67 -6.79 9.45 34.94
CA ILE A 67 -6.26 9.11 33.62
C ILE A 67 -4.74 8.88 33.76
N PRO A 68 -4.23 7.67 33.49
CA PRO A 68 -2.79 7.41 33.54
C PRO A 68 -2.02 8.29 32.55
N ILE A 69 -0.90 8.86 32.99
CA ILE A 69 0.03 9.61 32.14
C ILE A 69 1.41 8.99 32.15
N THR A 70 2.16 9.20 31.07
CA THR A 70 3.59 8.93 31.01
C THR A 70 4.35 10.23 30.77
N ILE A 71 5.55 10.34 31.33
CA ILE A 71 6.41 11.52 31.15
C ILE A 71 7.67 11.06 30.44
N LYS A 72 8.00 11.66 29.29
CA LYS A 72 9.19 11.33 28.49
C LYS A 72 9.94 12.59 28.05
N GLY A 73 11.24 12.44 27.78
CA GLY A 73 12.10 13.54 27.31
C GLY A 73 12.20 14.69 28.34
N LYS A 74 12.17 15.94 27.85
CA LYS A 74 12.18 17.17 28.67
C LYS A 74 10.82 17.43 29.35
N ASP A 75 10.35 16.46 30.14
CA ASP A 75 9.10 16.56 30.91
C ASP A 75 7.82 16.75 30.07
N VAL A 76 7.77 16.09 28.93
CA VAL A 76 6.57 16.07 28.08
C VAL A 76 5.62 15.00 28.59
N ILE A 77 4.36 15.38 28.82
CA ILE A 77 3.30 14.51 29.33
C ILE A 77 2.57 13.85 28.16
N PHE A 78 2.45 12.53 28.20
CA PHE A 78 1.81 11.69 27.21
C PHE A 78 0.65 10.90 27.81
N LEU A 79 -0.34 10.62 26.97
CA LEU A 79 -1.58 9.91 27.26
C LEU A 79 -1.74 8.79 26.25
N ASP A 80 -1.85 7.56 26.74
CA ASP A 80 -2.21 6.43 25.89
C ASP A 80 -3.73 6.28 25.86
N CYS A 81 -4.27 6.37 24.65
CA CYS A 81 -5.69 6.34 24.35
C CYS A 81 -6.01 5.20 23.38
N GLN A 82 -7.23 4.71 23.41
CA GLN A 82 -7.67 3.61 22.57
C GLN A 82 -9.04 3.92 21.95
N MET A 83 -9.22 3.54 20.70
CA MET A 83 -10.52 3.57 20.04
C MET A 83 -11.27 2.25 20.14
N ALA A 84 -12.60 2.32 20.06
CA ALA A 84 -13.45 1.16 19.80
C ALA A 84 -12.95 0.41 18.53
N GLY A 85 -12.48 -0.83 18.70
CA GLY A 85 -11.80 -1.59 17.64
C GLY A 85 -10.30 -1.81 17.85
N GLY A 86 -9.75 -1.38 19.00
CA GLY A 86 -8.43 -1.81 19.47
C GLY A 86 -7.25 -0.91 19.09
N ASN A 87 -7.46 0.13 18.27
CA ASN A 87 -6.38 1.03 17.85
C ASN A 87 -5.90 1.91 19.00
N GLN A 88 -4.59 1.86 19.29
CA GLN A 88 -3.95 2.64 20.34
C GLN A 88 -3.31 3.91 19.75
N PHE A 89 -3.48 5.03 20.45
CA PHE A 89 -2.90 6.31 20.13
C PHE A 89 -2.15 6.88 21.33
N ASN A 90 -0.96 7.42 21.10
CA ASN A 90 -0.22 8.13 22.12
C ASN A 90 -0.30 9.63 21.84
N PHE A 91 -0.97 10.40 22.69
CA PHE A 91 -1.14 11.84 22.53
C PHE A 91 -0.33 12.62 23.55
N ARG A 92 0.19 13.78 23.15
CA ARG A 92 0.75 14.75 24.09
C ARG A 92 -0.38 15.52 24.77
N LEU A 93 -0.28 15.69 26.08
CA LEU A 93 -1.10 16.63 26.82
C LEU A 93 -0.50 18.03 26.65
N ASP A 94 -1.20 18.89 25.92
CA ASP A 94 -0.79 20.27 25.67
C ASP A 94 -1.91 21.22 26.09
N THR A 95 -1.81 21.73 27.32
CA THR A 95 -2.85 22.58 27.92
C THR A 95 -2.89 23.99 27.32
N GLY A 96 -1.84 24.40 26.60
CA GLY A 96 -1.73 25.73 25.98
C GLY A 96 -2.17 25.76 24.51
N SER A 97 -2.42 24.61 23.89
CA SER A 97 -2.94 24.55 22.53
C SER A 97 -4.45 24.73 22.58
N GLU A 98 -5.05 25.69 21.87
CA GLU A 98 -6.51 25.84 21.77
C GLU A 98 -7.09 25.19 20.50
N ALA A 99 -6.21 24.69 19.61
CA ALA A 99 -6.57 24.16 18.31
C ALA A 99 -7.11 22.71 18.39
N PRO A 100 -7.84 22.25 17.35
CA PRO A 100 -8.22 20.85 17.19
C PRO A 100 -7.03 19.90 17.24
N LEU A 101 -7.28 18.64 17.64
CA LEU A 101 -6.23 17.61 17.72
C LEU A 101 -5.50 17.48 16.38
N ILE A 102 -4.21 17.84 16.34
CA ILE A 102 -3.41 17.75 15.12
C ILE A 102 -2.73 16.39 15.04
N LEU A 103 -3.06 15.58 14.04
CA LEU A 103 -2.39 14.29 13.84
C LEU A 103 -1.11 14.41 13.00
N GLN A 104 -0.07 13.67 13.35
CA GLN A 104 1.25 13.75 12.69
C GLN A 104 1.55 12.65 11.65
N PRO A 105 2.33 12.95 10.59
CA PRO A 105 2.55 12.03 9.47
C PRO A 105 3.01 10.61 9.86
N PRO A 106 3.97 10.39 10.78
CA PRO A 106 4.40 9.03 11.13
C PRO A 106 3.29 8.17 11.74
N ALA A 107 2.42 8.77 12.56
CA ALA A 107 1.24 8.12 13.13
C ALA A 107 0.20 7.81 12.06
N ILE A 108 -0.03 8.76 11.15
CA ILE A 108 -0.96 8.61 10.03
C ILE A 108 -0.53 7.53 9.05
N LYS A 109 0.77 7.39 8.77
CA LYS A 109 1.31 6.32 7.90
C LYS A 109 0.94 4.93 8.44
N LYS A 110 1.03 4.72 9.77
CA LYS A 110 0.66 3.43 10.39
C LYS A 110 -0.83 3.09 10.27
N HIS A 111 -1.70 4.10 10.19
CA HIS A 111 -3.15 3.92 10.22
C HIS A 111 -3.84 4.13 8.85
N PHE A 112 -3.07 4.29 7.77
CA PHE A 112 -3.57 4.48 6.39
C PHE A 112 -4.61 5.61 6.28
N VAL A 113 -4.48 6.65 7.11
CA VAL A 113 -5.51 7.69 7.25
C VAL A 113 -5.70 8.46 5.94
N ARG A 114 -4.61 8.87 5.27
CA ARG A 114 -4.69 9.65 4.01
C ARG A 114 -5.34 8.85 2.87
N GLU A 115 -5.07 7.55 2.80
CA GLU A 115 -5.68 6.65 1.83
C GLU A 115 -7.20 6.56 2.05
N LYS A 116 -7.62 6.32 3.29
CA LYS A 116 -9.05 6.27 3.65
C LYS A 116 -9.76 7.60 3.40
N LEU A 117 -9.10 8.72 3.65
CA LEU A 117 -9.64 10.04 3.32
C LEU A 117 -9.85 10.16 1.80
N SER A 118 -8.88 9.72 1.01
CA SER A 118 -8.96 9.84 -0.44
C SER A 118 -10.00 8.92 -1.07
N LEU A 119 -10.17 7.70 -0.54
CA LEU A 119 -11.32 6.84 -0.86
C LEU A 119 -12.67 7.51 -0.59
N LYS A 120 -12.73 8.48 0.33
CA LYS A 120 -13.92 9.27 0.63
C LYS A 120 -13.97 10.61 -0.11
N GLY A 121 -13.11 10.82 -1.10
CA GLY A 121 -13.09 12.02 -1.95
C GLY A 121 -12.18 13.15 -1.48
N TYR A 122 -11.33 12.93 -0.48
CA TYR A 122 -10.31 13.92 -0.12
C TYR A 122 -9.16 13.93 -1.14
N ASP A 123 -8.88 15.09 -1.72
CA ASP A 123 -7.88 15.26 -2.77
C ASP A 123 -6.46 15.56 -2.25
N GLY A 124 -6.32 15.85 -0.95
CA GLY A 124 -5.08 16.28 -0.31
C GLY A 124 -4.97 17.79 -0.08
N LYS A 125 -5.89 18.61 -0.59
CA LYS A 125 -5.82 20.07 -0.41
C LYS A 125 -6.45 20.49 0.91
N GLY A 126 -5.72 21.32 1.66
CA GLY A 126 -6.17 21.86 2.96
C GLY A 126 -6.23 20.80 4.07
N PRO A 127 -6.55 21.21 5.32
CA PRO A 127 -6.62 20.27 6.44
C PRO A 127 -7.88 19.40 6.35
N ALA A 128 -7.74 18.08 6.48
CA ALA A 128 -8.89 17.17 6.58
C ALA A 128 -9.36 17.06 8.03
N GLN A 129 -10.67 16.89 8.25
CA GLN A 129 -11.20 16.60 9.58
C GLN A 129 -11.31 15.10 9.83
N LEU A 130 -10.92 14.72 11.04
CA LEU A 130 -11.02 13.36 11.55
C LEU A 130 -11.88 13.36 12.80
N VAL A 131 -12.90 12.53 12.81
CA VAL A 131 -13.82 12.42 13.94
C VAL A 131 -13.49 11.16 14.74
N PHE A 132 -13.13 11.34 16.01
CA PHE A 132 -12.98 10.27 16.98
C PHE A 132 -14.24 10.22 17.82
N THR A 133 -15.13 9.26 17.58
CA THR A 133 -16.44 9.21 18.27
C THR A 133 -16.38 8.54 19.64
N LYS A 134 -15.41 7.65 19.88
CA LYS A 134 -15.25 6.86 21.11
C LYS A 134 -13.77 6.66 21.45
N LEU A 135 -13.08 7.72 21.85
CA LEU A 135 -11.69 7.65 22.28
C LEU A 135 -11.60 7.48 23.80
N SER A 136 -10.95 6.43 24.29
CA SER A 136 -10.79 6.13 25.73
C SER A 136 -9.35 6.29 26.16
N CYS A 137 -9.05 7.20 27.07
CA CYS A 137 -7.73 7.38 27.66
C CYS A 137 -7.82 6.93 29.13
N GLY A 138 -7.42 5.68 29.42
CA GLY A 138 -7.64 5.05 30.72
C GLY A 138 -8.90 4.17 30.80
N LYS A 139 -9.26 3.74 32.02
CA LYS A 139 -10.14 2.57 32.26
C LYS A 139 -11.64 2.79 32.04
N SER A 140 -12.17 4.01 31.86
CA SER A 140 -13.62 4.18 32.06
C SER A 140 -14.34 5.27 31.26
N HIS A 141 -13.68 6.11 30.45
CA HIS A 141 -14.33 7.29 29.85
C HIS A 141 -14.03 7.46 28.37
N GLN A 142 -15.08 7.54 27.55
CA GLN A 142 -15.02 7.80 26.11
C GLN A 142 -15.31 9.27 25.82
N VAL A 143 -14.46 9.90 25.01
CA VAL A 143 -14.65 11.27 24.53
C VAL A 143 -14.81 11.32 23.01
N ALA A 144 -15.63 12.26 22.55
CA ALA A 144 -15.82 12.54 21.14
C ALA A 144 -15.01 13.78 20.74
N ILE A 145 -14.03 13.61 19.84
CA ILE A 145 -13.06 14.65 19.47
C ILE A 145 -13.07 14.86 17.96
N ASN A 146 -13.01 16.13 17.56
CA ASN A 146 -12.67 16.50 16.19
C ASN A 146 -11.20 16.88 16.12
N ALA A 147 -10.52 16.23 15.20
CA ALA A 147 -9.11 16.39 14.91
C ALA A 147 -8.94 16.99 13.52
N LEU A 148 -7.88 17.80 13.37
CA LEU A 148 -7.41 18.23 12.08
C LEU A 148 -6.20 17.37 11.69
N TYR A 149 -6.29 16.79 10.51
CA TYR A 149 -5.13 16.21 9.84
C TYR A 149 -4.30 17.35 9.25
N VAL A 150 -3.08 17.56 9.76
CA VAL A 150 -2.13 18.53 9.20
C VAL A 150 -0.83 17.81 8.86
N PRO A 151 -0.36 17.88 7.61
CA PRO A 151 0.93 17.32 7.23
C PRO A 151 2.07 18.22 7.74
N ILE A 152 2.43 18.10 9.02
CA ILE A 152 3.56 18.84 9.59
C ILE A 152 4.87 18.09 9.29
N LYS A 153 5.87 18.77 8.71
CA LYS A 153 7.24 18.23 8.59
C LYS A 153 7.85 18.06 9.98
N SER A 154 8.53 16.94 10.21
CA SER A 154 9.31 16.68 11.43
C SER A 154 10.26 17.86 11.71
N GLY A 155 10.17 18.47 12.90
CA GLY A 155 11.05 19.59 13.25
C GLY A 155 10.53 20.54 14.34
N ALA A 156 9.23 20.56 14.62
CA ALA A 156 8.75 21.24 15.84
C ALA A 156 9.12 20.35 17.05
N LEU A 157 10.08 20.82 17.86
CA LEU A 157 10.89 20.09 18.87
C LEU A 157 10.14 19.23 19.93
N ALA A 158 8.81 19.20 19.95
CA ALA A 158 8.00 18.43 20.90
C ALA A 158 7.10 17.36 20.25
N HIS A 159 7.21 17.15 18.94
CA HIS A 159 6.18 16.46 18.15
C HIS A 159 6.56 15.03 17.72
N THR A 160 7.84 14.69 17.65
CA THR A 160 8.34 13.44 17.06
C THR A 160 7.83 12.13 17.68
N PHE A 161 7.28 12.15 18.90
CA PHE A 161 6.85 10.94 19.63
C PHE A 161 5.34 10.86 19.91
N ALA A 162 4.56 11.87 19.51
CA ALA A 162 3.11 11.89 19.72
C ALA A 162 2.37 11.71 18.40
N HIS A 163 1.26 10.98 18.45
CA HIS A 163 0.30 10.94 17.35
C HIS A 163 -0.44 12.26 17.17
N GLY A 164 -0.50 13.10 18.21
CA GLY A 164 -1.08 14.45 18.18
C GLY A 164 -1.20 15.10 19.56
N ASN A 165 -1.86 16.26 19.65
CA ASN A 165 -2.10 17.01 20.89
C ASN A 165 -3.57 16.98 21.32
N ILE A 166 -3.87 16.72 22.59
CA ILE A 166 -5.25 16.46 23.05
C ILE A 166 -5.72 17.29 24.26
N GLY A 167 -4.92 18.27 24.72
CA GLY A 167 -5.17 19.02 25.96
C GLY A 167 -6.57 19.61 26.09
N PRO A 168 -7.05 20.45 25.15
CA PRO A 168 -8.37 21.09 25.25
C PRO A 168 -9.55 20.15 25.41
N TYR A 169 -9.41 18.92 24.92
CA TYR A 169 -10.49 17.94 24.85
C TYR A 169 -10.55 17.02 26.07
N LEU A 170 -9.43 16.86 26.79
CA LEU A 170 -9.32 15.95 27.95
C LEU A 170 -9.19 16.65 29.30
N LEU A 171 -8.97 17.96 29.35
CA LEU A 171 -8.81 18.70 30.61
C LEU A 171 -10.15 19.08 31.27
N GLY A 172 -11.27 18.93 30.56
CA GLY A 172 -12.61 19.24 31.09
C GLY A 172 -12.75 20.66 31.62
N GLN A 173 -13.61 20.82 32.64
CA GLN A 173 -13.80 22.10 33.35
C GLN A 173 -12.80 22.29 34.48
N SER A 174 -12.33 21.19 35.09
CA SER A 174 -11.35 21.24 36.15
C SER A 174 -10.40 20.05 36.06
N TYR A 175 -9.11 20.27 36.33
CA TYR A 175 -8.11 19.22 36.31
C TYR A 175 -6.97 19.45 37.29
N TYR A 176 -6.28 18.36 37.62
CA TYR A 176 -5.12 18.29 38.48
C TYR A 176 -4.13 17.26 37.92
N ILE A 177 -2.84 17.59 37.88
CA ILE A 177 -1.80 16.66 37.44
C ILE A 177 -1.02 16.16 38.65
N ASP A 178 -1.18 14.88 38.96
CA ASP A 178 -0.42 14.16 39.98
C ASP A 178 0.87 13.60 39.39
N PHE A 179 1.94 14.39 39.45
CA PHE A 179 3.26 13.96 38.96
C PHE A 179 3.84 12.78 39.73
N LYS A 180 3.51 12.64 41.03
CA LYS A 180 4.04 11.57 41.89
C LYS A 180 3.43 10.22 41.50
N ASN A 181 2.12 10.18 41.35
CA ASN A 181 1.40 8.96 40.99
C ASN A 181 1.24 8.78 39.47
N LYS A 182 1.73 9.74 38.67
CA LYS A 182 1.61 9.77 37.20
C LYS A 182 0.15 9.67 36.74
N LEU A 183 -0.70 10.50 37.32
CA LEU A 183 -2.13 10.57 36.99
C LEU A 183 -2.54 12.00 36.59
N LEU A 184 -3.35 12.12 35.54
CA LEU A 184 -4.15 13.29 35.27
C LEU A 184 -5.55 13.05 35.88
N LYS A 185 -5.94 13.88 36.84
CA LYS A 185 -7.26 13.84 37.46
C LYS A 185 -8.15 14.88 36.81
N VAL A 186 -9.32 14.49 36.31
CA VAL A 186 -10.22 15.38 35.56
C VAL A 186 -11.64 15.33 36.11
N ASP A 187 -12.36 16.46 36.12
CA ASP A 187 -13.81 16.46 36.32
C ASP A 187 -14.54 15.98 35.05
N PRO A 188 -15.23 14.83 35.09
CA PRO A 188 -15.87 14.26 33.92
C PRO A 188 -17.04 15.09 33.38
N ARG A 189 -17.63 16.01 34.18
CA ARG A 189 -18.79 16.83 33.76
C ARG A 189 -18.45 17.80 32.64
N GLY A 190 -17.18 18.17 32.51
CA GLY A 190 -16.69 19.10 31.49
C GLY A 190 -16.20 18.48 30.20
N LEU A 191 -16.21 17.15 30.09
CA LEU A 191 -15.68 16.45 28.92
C LEU A 191 -16.68 16.46 27.75
N PRO A 192 -16.21 16.62 26.51
CA PRO A 192 -17.08 16.66 25.33
C PRO A 192 -17.75 15.30 25.10
N LYS A 193 -19.07 15.26 25.32
CA LYS A 193 -19.92 14.10 25.01
C LYS A 193 -20.28 14.01 23.52
N LYS A 194 -20.11 15.11 22.77
CA LYS A 194 -20.34 15.21 21.32
C LYS A 194 -19.20 16.02 20.69
N ALA A 195 -18.83 15.67 19.47
CA ALA A 195 -17.78 16.38 18.75
C ALA A 195 -18.24 17.78 18.30
N GLN A 196 -17.39 18.80 18.48
CA GLN A 196 -17.71 20.21 18.17
C GLN A 196 -17.94 20.44 16.66
N LYS A 197 -19.01 21.13 16.26
CA LYS A 197 -19.21 21.45 14.82
C LYS A 197 -18.11 22.39 14.32
N LEU A 198 -17.39 21.98 13.28
CA LEU A 198 -16.43 22.79 12.55
C LEU A 198 -16.87 22.87 11.06
N ASN A 199 -16.61 24.01 10.40
CA ASN A 199 -17.08 24.32 9.04
C ASN A 199 -16.15 23.82 7.91
N PHE A 200 -15.63 22.60 8.02
CA PHE A 200 -14.81 21.99 6.95
C PHE A 200 -15.44 20.68 6.47
N PRO A 201 -15.01 20.12 5.31
CA PRO A 201 -15.48 18.83 4.84
C PRO A 201 -15.24 17.76 5.92
N LYS A 202 -16.32 17.10 6.36
CA LYS A 202 -16.28 16.09 7.40
C LYS A 202 -16.00 14.73 6.78
N PHE A 203 -14.86 14.15 7.12
CA PHE A 203 -14.56 12.76 6.78
C PHE A 203 -14.62 11.92 8.05
N GLU A 204 -15.73 11.22 8.24
CA GLU A 204 -15.82 10.24 9.32
C GLU A 204 -14.93 9.04 8.98
N LEU A 205 -13.76 8.93 9.61
CA LEU A 205 -12.90 7.76 9.43
C LEU A 205 -13.20 6.71 10.49
N LEU A 206 -13.69 5.57 10.05
CA LEU A 206 -13.66 4.37 10.87
C LEU A 206 -12.23 3.83 10.86
N PHE A 207 -11.52 4.07 11.97
CA PHE A 207 -10.29 3.36 12.29
C PHE A 207 -10.66 1.92 12.70
N LYS A 208 -11.17 1.12 11.77
CA LYS A 208 -11.07 -0.33 11.89
C LYS A 208 -9.64 -0.67 11.49
N LYS A 209 -8.96 -1.41 12.38
CA LYS A 209 -7.74 -2.15 12.00
C LYS A 209 -8.22 -3.16 10.96
N GLN A 210 -7.98 -2.89 9.68
CA GLN A 210 -8.10 -3.96 8.71
C GLN A 210 -7.01 -4.97 9.09
N SER A 211 -7.42 -6.23 9.24
CA SER A 211 -6.49 -7.34 9.39
C SER A 211 -5.42 -7.21 8.29
N ASN A 212 -4.19 -7.55 8.65
CA ASN A 212 -2.93 -7.16 8.01
C ASN A 212 -2.74 -7.40 6.49
N ASN A 213 -3.75 -7.72 5.67
CA ASN A 213 -3.53 -8.10 4.27
C ASN A 213 -4.47 -7.55 3.21
N GLN A 214 -5.52 -6.80 3.56
CA GLN A 214 -6.51 -6.41 2.56
C GLN A 214 -6.39 -4.94 2.23
N PHE A 215 -6.18 -4.69 0.93
CA PHE A 215 -5.89 -3.40 0.28
C PHE A 215 -4.40 -3.05 0.11
N LYS A 216 -3.82 -3.30 -1.08
CA LYS A 216 -2.60 -2.60 -1.55
C LYS A 216 -2.52 -2.51 -3.10
N PRO A 217 -3.42 -1.76 -3.79
CA PRO A 217 -3.25 -1.43 -5.22
C PRO A 217 -1.84 -0.90 -5.55
N SER A 218 -1.21 -0.21 -4.60
CA SER A 218 0.17 0.30 -4.72
C SER A 218 1.20 -0.75 -5.12
N LEU A 219 1.06 -2.01 -4.69
CA LEU A 219 2.02 -3.08 -5.04
C LEU A 219 2.05 -3.33 -6.55
N LEU A 220 0.89 -3.21 -7.23
CA LEU A 220 0.83 -3.33 -8.69
C LEU A 220 1.69 -2.25 -9.35
N LEU A 221 1.56 -1.00 -8.89
CA LEU A 221 2.37 0.10 -9.43
C LEU A 221 3.86 -0.09 -9.15
N GLN A 222 4.21 -0.52 -7.93
CA GLN A 222 5.61 -0.82 -7.58
C GLN A 222 6.19 -1.88 -8.53
N ALA A 223 5.44 -2.96 -8.82
CA ALA A 223 5.86 -3.99 -9.76
C ALA A 223 6.08 -3.43 -11.17
N HIS A 224 5.19 -2.58 -11.69
CA HIS A 224 5.40 -1.95 -13.01
C HIS A 224 6.65 -1.09 -13.06
N ILE A 225 6.92 -0.31 -12.00
CA ILE A 225 8.13 0.52 -11.90
C ILE A 225 9.37 -0.39 -11.96
N LEU A 226 9.36 -1.50 -11.22
CA LEU A 226 10.49 -2.44 -11.19
C LEU A 226 10.68 -3.15 -12.54
N MET A 227 9.60 -3.46 -13.25
CA MET A 227 9.69 -4.06 -14.59
C MET A 227 10.22 -3.08 -15.63
N LEU A 228 9.75 -1.83 -15.61
CA LEU A 228 10.29 -0.79 -16.48
C LEU A 228 11.77 -0.53 -16.16
N LYS A 229 12.13 -0.45 -14.88
CA LYS A 229 13.53 -0.39 -14.44
C LYS A 229 14.35 -1.54 -15.02
N SER A 230 13.88 -2.78 -14.86
CA SER A 230 14.55 -3.98 -15.39
C SER A 230 14.77 -3.88 -16.90
N CYS A 231 13.72 -3.50 -17.65
CA CYS A 231 13.84 -3.30 -19.10
C CYS A 231 14.95 -2.31 -19.45
N ILE A 232 14.98 -1.15 -18.77
CA ILE A 232 15.95 -0.09 -19.03
C ILE A 232 17.37 -0.61 -18.77
N GLU A 233 17.57 -1.31 -17.66
CA GLU A 233 18.88 -1.86 -17.26
C GLU A 233 19.39 -2.93 -18.23
N GLN A 234 18.49 -3.69 -18.84
CA GLN A 234 18.83 -4.72 -19.83
C GLN A 234 18.94 -4.18 -21.26
N SER A 235 18.51 -2.94 -21.53
CA SER A 235 18.44 -2.40 -22.88
C SER A 235 19.61 -1.48 -23.20
N VAL A 236 20.15 -1.62 -24.42
CA VAL A 236 21.18 -0.69 -24.93
C VAL A 236 20.61 0.73 -25.06
N GLN A 237 19.33 0.87 -25.41
CA GLN A 237 18.63 2.15 -25.52
C GLN A 237 17.40 2.19 -24.60
N GLY A 238 17.54 2.83 -23.44
CA GLY A 238 16.45 2.95 -22.45
C GLY A 238 15.16 3.55 -23.02
N ASN A 239 15.25 4.49 -23.98
CA ASN A 239 14.08 5.13 -24.63
C ASN A 239 13.10 4.12 -25.26
N GLU A 240 13.59 2.99 -25.76
CA GLU A 240 12.74 1.97 -26.38
C GLU A 240 11.82 1.30 -25.34
N CYS A 241 12.31 1.10 -24.11
CA CYS A 241 11.51 0.57 -23.01
C CYS A 241 10.32 1.49 -22.70
N PHE A 242 10.54 2.80 -22.66
CA PHE A 242 9.47 3.78 -22.42
C PHE A 242 8.43 3.73 -23.52
N THR A 243 8.88 3.75 -24.77
CA THR A 243 8.02 3.72 -25.95
C THR A 243 7.16 2.46 -26.00
N LYS A 244 7.76 1.27 -25.79
CA LYS A 244 7.02 0.00 -25.73
C LYS A 244 6.07 -0.05 -24.55
N THR A 245 6.49 0.43 -23.38
CA THR A 245 5.63 0.50 -22.18
C THR A 245 4.40 1.35 -22.45
N CYS A 246 4.54 2.53 -23.04
CA CYS A 246 3.38 3.35 -23.41
C CYS A 246 2.45 2.65 -24.40
N LYS A 247 3.00 1.99 -25.43
CA LYS A 247 2.20 1.27 -26.43
C LYS A 247 1.37 0.18 -25.76
N ILE A 248 2.01 -0.63 -24.90
CA ILE A 248 1.34 -1.68 -24.11
C ILE A 248 0.29 -1.08 -23.18
N LEU A 249 0.59 0.06 -22.56
CA LEU A 249 -0.32 0.75 -21.65
C LEU A 249 -1.39 1.62 -22.36
N GLY A 250 -1.37 1.72 -23.70
CA GLY A 250 -2.27 2.57 -24.47
C GLY A 250 -2.15 4.07 -24.15
N MET A 251 -0.95 4.53 -23.81
CA MET A 251 -0.70 5.94 -23.47
C MET A 251 -0.46 6.78 -24.72
N ASN A 252 -1.25 7.85 -24.89
CA ASN A 252 -1.12 8.78 -26.03
C ASN A 252 0.17 9.61 -26.01
N LEU A 253 0.73 9.86 -24.83
CA LEU A 253 1.96 10.63 -24.65
C LEU A 253 2.94 9.83 -23.80
N CYS A 254 4.13 9.58 -24.35
CA CYS A 254 5.24 8.99 -23.62
C CYS A 254 6.10 10.05 -22.96
N PRO A 255 6.35 9.95 -21.65
CA PRO A 255 7.42 10.71 -21.00
C PRO A 255 8.77 10.41 -21.65
N ALA A 256 9.59 11.46 -21.81
CA ALA A 256 10.98 11.32 -22.23
C ALA A 256 11.80 10.64 -21.12
N TYR A 257 12.80 9.87 -21.54
CA TYR A 257 13.80 9.28 -20.65
C TYR A 257 15.06 10.13 -20.69
N ASP A 258 15.57 10.50 -19.52
CA ASP A 258 16.80 11.25 -19.36
C ASP A 258 17.95 10.28 -19.08
N GLN A 259 18.85 10.11 -20.06
CA GLN A 259 20.00 9.21 -19.93
C GLN A 259 20.97 9.59 -18.79
N ALA A 260 20.97 10.85 -18.35
CA ALA A 260 21.81 11.29 -17.24
C ALA A 260 21.26 10.82 -15.87
N GLN A 261 19.97 10.47 -15.80
CA GLN A 261 19.33 10.01 -14.58
C GLN A 261 19.43 8.49 -14.43
N PRO A 262 19.59 7.96 -13.20
CA PRO A 262 19.50 6.53 -12.93
C PRO A 262 18.19 5.92 -13.46
N ALA A 263 18.26 4.69 -13.98
CA ALA A 263 17.11 3.96 -14.54
C ALA A 263 15.91 3.92 -13.58
N PHE A 264 16.18 3.75 -12.28
CA PHE A 264 15.14 3.73 -11.26
C PHE A 264 14.41 5.09 -11.11
N ILE A 265 15.15 6.20 -11.13
CA ILE A 265 14.56 7.55 -11.06
C ILE A 265 13.67 7.77 -12.27
N ASN A 266 14.17 7.46 -13.46
CA ASN A 266 13.39 7.57 -14.69
C ASN A 266 12.12 6.70 -14.67
N ALA A 267 12.21 5.46 -14.20
CA ALA A 267 11.06 4.57 -14.07
C ALA A 267 10.01 5.10 -13.08
N VAL A 268 10.43 5.66 -11.93
CA VAL A 268 9.50 6.26 -10.97
C VAL A 268 8.88 7.53 -11.54
N SER A 269 9.67 8.40 -12.18
CA SER A 269 9.21 9.63 -12.84
C SER A 269 8.16 9.33 -13.91
N PHE A 270 8.34 8.27 -14.71
CA PHE A 270 7.38 7.83 -15.72
C PHE A 270 5.95 7.74 -15.17
N PHE A 271 5.79 7.12 -14.00
CA PHE A 271 4.49 6.96 -13.38
C PHE A 271 4.07 8.13 -12.50
N SER A 272 5.02 8.92 -11.97
CA SER A 272 4.77 9.95 -10.95
C SER A 272 4.76 11.39 -11.43
N ASN A 273 5.18 11.68 -12.66
CA ASN A 273 5.18 13.03 -13.26
C ASN A 273 3.82 13.74 -13.22
N LYS A 274 2.72 13.02 -13.03
CA LYS A 274 1.36 13.59 -12.92
C LYS A 274 1.02 14.16 -11.55
N MET A 275 1.89 14.04 -10.55
CA MET A 275 1.50 14.19 -9.15
C MET A 275 2.39 15.07 -8.29
N ASP A 276 3.23 15.92 -8.90
CA ASP A 276 4.01 16.91 -8.14
C ASP A 276 3.08 17.90 -7.44
N THR A 277 2.78 17.56 -6.19
CA THR A 277 1.87 18.27 -5.30
C THR A 277 2.59 18.46 -3.97
N PRO A 278 2.17 19.41 -3.13
CA PRO A 278 2.78 19.60 -1.82
C PRO A 278 2.87 18.33 -0.96
N ASP A 279 1.96 17.37 -1.20
CA ASP A 279 1.85 16.12 -0.45
C ASP A 279 2.53 14.90 -1.07
N CYS A 280 2.87 14.97 -2.36
CA CYS A 280 3.45 13.85 -3.11
C CYS A 280 4.55 14.35 -4.04
N LYS A 281 5.74 14.51 -3.49
CA LYS A 281 6.92 14.85 -4.26
C LYS A 281 7.62 13.59 -4.76
N LEU A 282 8.21 13.68 -5.95
CA LEU A 282 9.02 12.60 -6.53
C LEU A 282 10.11 12.12 -5.55
N GLN A 283 10.82 13.06 -4.92
CA GLN A 283 11.87 12.73 -3.95
C GLN A 283 11.36 11.94 -2.74
N ASP A 284 10.16 12.27 -2.25
CA ASP A 284 9.54 11.52 -1.15
C ASP A 284 9.18 10.10 -1.59
N ILE A 285 8.68 9.94 -2.83
CA ILE A 285 8.35 8.63 -3.40
C ILE A 285 9.62 7.79 -3.54
N LEU A 286 10.69 8.34 -4.13
CA LEU A 286 11.99 7.69 -4.30
C LEU A 286 12.55 7.21 -2.95
N SER A 287 12.59 8.10 -1.96
CA SER A 287 13.06 7.78 -0.61
C SER A 287 12.27 6.62 0.01
N HIS A 288 10.94 6.54 -0.18
CA HIS A 288 10.15 5.41 0.32
C HIS A 288 10.51 4.11 -0.38
N PHE A 289 10.73 4.13 -1.69
CA PHE A 289 11.15 2.93 -2.41
C PHE A 289 12.53 2.45 -1.96
N GLU A 290 13.47 3.35 -1.73
CA GLU A 290 14.82 2.97 -1.29
C GLU A 290 14.83 2.37 0.12
N HIS A 291 14.10 2.99 1.06
CA HIS A 291 14.16 2.60 2.47
C HIS A 291 13.10 1.55 2.85
N SER A 292 12.05 1.39 2.04
CA SER A 292 10.92 0.50 2.34
C SER A 292 10.23 0.01 1.06
N PRO A 293 10.95 -0.71 0.18
CA PRO A 293 10.55 -0.99 -1.21
C PRO A 293 9.25 -1.77 -1.42
N LEU A 294 8.65 -2.34 -0.37
CA LEU A 294 7.40 -3.11 -0.43
C LEU A 294 6.36 -2.57 0.55
N GLN A 295 6.67 -1.46 1.22
CA GLN A 295 5.69 -0.75 2.01
C GLN A 295 4.90 0.19 1.12
N HIS A 296 3.63 0.28 1.45
CA HIS A 296 2.70 1.19 0.80
C HIS A 296 2.90 2.60 1.33
N SER A 297 2.91 3.59 0.45
CA SER A 297 2.77 5.00 0.80
C SER A 297 1.50 5.61 0.18
N TYR A 298 0.94 6.62 0.84
CA TYR A 298 -0.20 7.39 0.33
C TYR A 298 0.02 7.89 -1.10
N CYS A 299 1.24 8.30 -1.43
CA CYS A 299 1.55 8.79 -2.76
C CYS A 299 1.55 7.68 -3.79
N GLN A 300 2.11 6.52 -3.48
CA GLN A 300 2.01 5.34 -4.35
C GLN A 300 0.56 4.92 -4.55
N TRP A 301 -0.28 5.00 -3.51
CA TRP A 301 -1.71 4.74 -3.64
C TRP A 301 -2.39 5.69 -4.62
N LYS A 302 -2.20 6.99 -4.38
CA LYS A 302 -2.82 8.05 -5.18
C LYS A 302 -2.33 7.98 -6.63
N LEU A 303 -1.10 7.49 -6.85
CA LEU A 303 -0.59 7.18 -8.18
C LEU A 303 -1.35 6.01 -8.80
N THR A 304 -1.54 4.92 -8.06
CA THR A 304 -2.29 3.77 -8.56
C THR A 304 -3.74 4.12 -8.90
N THR A 305 -4.41 4.94 -8.11
CA THR A 305 -5.82 5.31 -8.40
C THR A 305 -5.98 6.28 -9.54
N ASN A 306 -5.00 7.16 -9.76
CA ASN A 306 -4.97 8.05 -10.93
C ASN A 306 -4.45 7.35 -12.19
N PHE A 307 -3.73 6.24 -12.03
CA PHE A 307 -3.24 5.43 -13.13
C PHE A 307 -4.41 4.65 -13.73
N LYS A 308 -4.83 5.05 -14.93
CA LYS A 308 -5.77 4.26 -15.72
C LYS A 308 -5.03 3.06 -16.28
N TYR A 309 -5.45 1.88 -15.89
CA TYR A 309 -4.96 0.64 -16.49
C TYR A 309 -5.33 0.59 -17.98
N PRO A 310 -4.51 -0.07 -18.81
CA PRO A 310 -4.77 -0.21 -20.23
C PRO A 310 -6.08 -0.95 -20.51
N LYS A 311 -6.47 -0.96 -21.79
CA LYS A 311 -7.42 -1.93 -22.31
C LYS A 311 -6.96 -3.34 -21.93
N ASP A 312 -7.92 -4.23 -21.67
CA ASP A 312 -7.62 -5.59 -21.25
C ASP A 312 -6.79 -6.33 -22.31
N THR A 313 -7.17 -6.18 -23.58
CA THR A 313 -6.46 -6.71 -24.75
C THR A 313 -5.68 -5.62 -25.48
N VAL A 314 -4.49 -5.96 -25.96
CA VAL A 314 -3.62 -5.09 -26.77
C VAL A 314 -3.28 -5.78 -28.09
N GLU A 315 -3.24 -5.02 -29.17
CA GLU A 315 -2.78 -5.52 -30.47
C GLU A 315 -1.25 -5.44 -30.55
N ILE A 316 -0.62 -6.57 -30.85
CA ILE A 316 0.83 -6.70 -30.99
C ILE A 316 1.13 -7.51 -32.26
N ASN A 317 1.76 -6.86 -33.25
CA ASN A 317 2.06 -7.43 -34.58
C ASN A 317 3.31 -8.32 -34.56
N GLU A 318 4.07 -8.31 -33.46
CA GLU A 318 5.30 -9.06 -33.29
C GLU A 318 5.15 -10.59 -33.44
N LEU A 319 3.91 -11.12 -33.41
CA LEU A 319 3.58 -12.53 -33.58
C LEU A 319 3.42 -12.98 -35.04
N GLU A 320 3.34 -12.04 -36.00
CA GLU A 320 3.11 -12.33 -37.42
C GLU A 320 4.19 -13.24 -38.05
N SER A 321 5.39 -13.28 -37.47
CA SER A 321 6.50 -14.11 -37.93
C SER A 321 6.53 -15.53 -37.34
N ALA A 322 5.51 -15.96 -36.62
CA ALA A 322 5.46 -17.31 -36.05
C ALA A 322 5.32 -18.37 -37.15
N LEU A 323 6.15 -19.42 -37.09
CA LEU A 323 6.02 -20.58 -37.98
C LEU A 323 4.66 -21.26 -37.74
N PRO A 324 3.91 -21.66 -38.78
CA PRO A 324 2.63 -22.36 -38.63
C PRO A 324 2.77 -23.69 -37.86
N THR A 325 1.75 -24.04 -37.08
CA THR A 325 1.64 -25.32 -36.38
C THR A 325 0.25 -25.93 -36.56
N PRO A 326 0.09 -27.27 -36.49
CA PRO A 326 -1.20 -27.94 -36.70
C PRO A 326 -2.32 -27.50 -35.76
N VAL A 327 -1.99 -26.90 -34.61
CA VAL A 327 -2.98 -26.44 -33.61
C VAL A 327 -3.49 -25.02 -33.83
N ASP A 328 -2.94 -24.26 -34.78
CA ASP A 328 -3.26 -22.83 -34.92
C ASP A 328 -4.74 -22.58 -35.21
N ASN A 329 -5.38 -23.44 -36.00
CA ASN A 329 -6.82 -23.34 -36.28
C ASN A 329 -7.71 -23.66 -35.06
N LYS A 330 -7.15 -24.30 -34.03
CA LYS A 330 -7.81 -24.68 -32.76
C LYS A 330 -7.50 -23.72 -31.61
N VAL A 331 -6.67 -22.70 -31.81
CA VAL A 331 -6.21 -21.78 -30.77
C VAL A 331 -6.81 -20.39 -30.96
N SER A 332 -7.32 -19.81 -29.87
CA SER A 332 -7.57 -18.37 -29.76
C SER A 332 -6.39 -17.75 -29.02
N THR A 333 -5.75 -16.73 -29.61
CA THR A 333 -4.63 -16.02 -28.98
C THR A 333 -5.09 -14.65 -28.52
N LYS A 334 -4.77 -14.29 -27.26
CA LYS A 334 -5.01 -12.95 -26.70
C LYS A 334 -3.74 -12.43 -26.05
N VAL A 335 -3.39 -11.19 -26.36
CA VAL A 335 -2.33 -10.48 -25.65
C VAL A 335 -2.99 -9.57 -24.63
N LEU A 336 -2.76 -9.85 -23.36
CA LEU A 336 -3.39 -9.13 -22.24
C LEU A 336 -2.34 -8.31 -21.51
N ALA A 337 -2.57 -7.00 -21.40
CA ALA A 337 -1.65 -6.07 -20.76
C ALA A 337 -2.15 -5.55 -19.42
N ASN A 338 -3.44 -5.68 -19.12
CA ASN A 338 -4.00 -5.20 -17.86
C ASN A 338 -3.76 -6.24 -16.74
N PRO A 339 -2.85 -5.98 -15.78
CA PRO A 339 -2.52 -6.95 -14.76
C PRO A 339 -3.68 -7.24 -13.80
N ILE A 340 -4.58 -6.28 -13.58
CA ILE A 340 -5.79 -6.51 -12.79
C ILE A 340 -6.69 -7.51 -13.52
N TYR A 341 -6.89 -7.33 -14.83
CA TYR A 341 -7.68 -8.24 -15.63
C TYR A 341 -7.08 -9.64 -15.68
N ILE A 342 -5.76 -9.75 -15.91
CA ILE A 342 -5.05 -11.03 -15.91
C ILE A 342 -5.23 -11.75 -14.57
N THR A 343 -4.95 -11.08 -13.45
CA THR A 343 -5.06 -11.71 -12.13
C THR A 343 -6.50 -12.10 -11.80
N LYS A 344 -7.49 -11.21 -12.00
CA LYS A 344 -8.89 -11.53 -11.66
C LYS A 344 -9.49 -12.65 -12.51
N THR A 345 -8.90 -12.91 -13.68
CA THR A 345 -9.37 -13.90 -14.63
C THR A 345 -8.68 -15.26 -14.43
N PHE A 346 -7.35 -15.26 -14.22
CA PHE A 346 -6.55 -16.50 -14.28
C PHE A 346 -5.91 -16.93 -12.96
N TYR A 347 -5.85 -16.09 -11.92
CA TYR A 347 -5.16 -16.47 -10.67
C TYR A 347 -5.75 -17.74 -10.04
N CYS A 348 -7.07 -17.77 -9.88
CA CYS A 348 -7.74 -18.93 -9.31
C CYS A 348 -7.71 -20.16 -10.21
N TYR A 349 -7.58 -19.97 -11.53
CA TYR A 349 -7.34 -21.08 -12.44
C TYR A 349 -5.97 -21.72 -12.18
N TYR A 350 -4.93 -20.92 -11.91
CA TYR A 350 -3.60 -21.45 -11.56
C TYR A 350 -3.58 -22.17 -10.20
N ILE A 351 -4.34 -21.67 -9.21
CA ILE A 351 -4.54 -22.37 -7.94
C ILE A 351 -5.25 -23.72 -8.17
N PHE A 352 -6.31 -23.73 -8.96
CA PHE A 352 -7.05 -24.95 -9.32
C PHE A 352 -6.16 -26.00 -10.01
N GLN A 353 -5.31 -25.56 -10.95
CA GLN A 353 -4.34 -26.42 -11.64
C GLN A 353 -3.14 -26.80 -10.77
N LYS A 354 -3.08 -26.33 -9.52
CA LYS A 354 -1.97 -26.54 -8.56
C LYS A 354 -0.61 -26.05 -9.09
N LEU A 355 -0.61 -25.10 -10.02
CA LEU A 355 0.61 -24.52 -10.57
C LEU A 355 1.27 -23.56 -9.58
N ILE A 356 0.48 -22.95 -8.70
CA ILE A 356 0.92 -22.05 -7.63
C ILE A 356 0.11 -22.27 -6.35
N THR A 357 0.57 -21.66 -5.26
CA THR A 357 -0.18 -21.55 -3.99
C THR A 357 -0.27 -20.08 -3.57
N TYR A 358 -1.18 -19.75 -2.65
CA TYR A 358 -1.27 -18.40 -2.09
C TYR A 358 0.05 -17.91 -1.46
N LYS A 359 0.87 -18.84 -0.96
CA LYS A 359 2.16 -18.55 -0.32
C LYS A 359 3.27 -18.36 -1.35
N SER A 360 3.32 -19.19 -2.40
CA SER A 360 4.38 -19.11 -3.40
C SER A 360 4.22 -17.89 -4.32
N LEU A 361 2.98 -17.54 -4.68
CA LEU A 361 2.71 -16.38 -5.51
C LEU A 361 1.41 -15.68 -5.08
N PRO A 362 1.50 -14.53 -4.40
CA PRO A 362 0.33 -13.73 -4.05
C PRO A 362 -0.37 -13.17 -5.30
N ALA A 363 -1.70 -13.04 -5.25
CA ALA A 363 -2.51 -12.55 -6.38
C ALA A 363 -2.01 -11.21 -6.95
N LYS A 364 -1.53 -10.31 -6.08
CA LYS A 364 -1.03 -8.98 -6.48
C LYS A 364 0.22 -9.03 -7.35
N LEU A 365 1.00 -10.11 -7.30
CA LEU A 365 2.21 -10.27 -8.10
C LEU A 365 2.00 -11.17 -9.31
N PHE A 366 0.88 -11.90 -9.35
CA PHE A 366 0.61 -12.93 -10.35
C PHE A 366 0.81 -12.46 -11.79
N ALA A 367 0.14 -11.38 -12.19
CA ALA A 367 0.25 -10.83 -13.54
C ALA A 367 1.64 -10.25 -13.88
N PHE A 368 2.59 -10.21 -12.95
CA PHE A 368 3.97 -9.81 -13.23
C PHE A 368 4.94 -11.00 -13.15
N SER A 369 4.42 -12.20 -12.88
CA SER A 369 5.19 -13.43 -12.79
C SER A 369 4.86 -14.44 -13.87
N ILE A 370 3.83 -14.17 -14.69
CA ILE A 370 3.43 -15.04 -15.80
C ILE A 370 3.74 -14.40 -17.15
N ASN A 371 4.48 -15.12 -18.00
CA ASN A 371 4.79 -14.72 -19.37
C ASN A 371 3.66 -15.08 -20.35
N GLY A 372 3.02 -16.22 -20.11
CA GLY A 372 1.92 -16.71 -20.91
C GLY A 372 1.11 -17.76 -20.16
N VAL A 373 -0.03 -18.11 -20.72
CA VAL A 373 -0.93 -19.17 -20.23
C VAL A 373 -1.49 -19.90 -21.44
N SER A 374 -1.52 -21.22 -21.40
CA SER A 374 -2.35 -22.04 -22.28
C SER A 374 -3.36 -22.85 -21.47
N LEU A 375 -4.59 -22.92 -21.97
CA LEU A 375 -5.63 -23.75 -21.37
C LEU A 375 -6.61 -24.27 -22.42
N SER A 376 -7.20 -25.43 -22.14
CA SER A 376 -8.24 -26.04 -22.98
C SER A 376 -9.64 -25.69 -22.46
N SER A 377 -10.62 -25.74 -23.37
CA SER A 377 -12.04 -25.60 -23.02
C SER A 377 -12.52 -26.71 -22.06
N ALA A 378 -11.88 -27.89 -22.09
CA ALA A 378 -12.11 -28.95 -21.12
C ALA A 378 -11.67 -28.56 -19.71
N SER A 379 -10.45 -28.02 -19.56
CA SER A 379 -9.94 -27.54 -18.26
C SER A 379 -10.76 -26.38 -17.70
N GLN A 380 -11.26 -25.50 -18.58
CA GLN A 380 -12.18 -24.42 -18.20
C GLN A 380 -13.47 -24.95 -17.58
N LYS A 381 -14.12 -25.94 -18.21
CA LYS A 381 -15.37 -26.54 -17.67
C LYS A 381 -15.15 -27.12 -16.27
N SER A 382 -14.02 -27.81 -16.06
CA SER A 382 -13.66 -28.35 -14.75
C SER A 382 -13.39 -27.24 -13.72
N TYR A 383 -12.70 -26.18 -14.12
CA TYR A 383 -12.45 -25.01 -13.29
C TYR A 383 -13.75 -24.34 -12.83
N TYR A 384 -14.73 -24.16 -13.70
CA TYR A 384 -16.01 -23.53 -13.32
C TYR A 384 -16.85 -24.37 -12.38
N LYS A 385 -16.72 -25.70 -12.43
CA LYS A 385 -17.28 -26.57 -11.40
C LYS A 385 -16.53 -26.38 -10.08
N TRP A 386 -15.20 -26.34 -10.11
CA TRP A 386 -14.38 -26.11 -8.92
C TRP A 386 -14.64 -24.76 -8.25
N GLN A 387 -14.89 -23.69 -9.03
CA GLN A 387 -15.22 -22.37 -8.48
C GLN A 387 -16.46 -22.35 -7.56
N LYS A 388 -17.36 -23.33 -7.70
CA LYS A 388 -18.55 -23.49 -6.86
C LYS A 388 -18.29 -24.23 -5.54
N THR A 389 -17.09 -24.76 -5.35
CA THR A 389 -16.66 -25.41 -4.10
C THR A 389 -16.23 -24.37 -3.07
N ASN A 390 -16.09 -24.77 -1.79
CA ASN A 390 -15.58 -23.90 -0.74
C ASN A 390 -14.16 -23.37 -1.04
N GLU A 391 -13.30 -24.20 -1.64
CA GLU A 391 -11.95 -23.80 -2.04
C GLU A 391 -11.97 -22.74 -3.15
N GLY A 392 -12.81 -22.96 -4.17
CA GLY A 392 -13.00 -22.02 -5.26
C GLY A 392 -13.58 -20.68 -4.80
N ALA A 393 -14.58 -20.71 -3.93
CA ALA A 393 -15.16 -19.52 -3.32
C ALA A 393 -14.13 -18.75 -2.47
N ALA A 394 -13.31 -19.47 -1.69
CA ALA A 394 -12.23 -18.87 -0.91
C ALA A 394 -11.17 -18.21 -1.80
N CYS A 395 -10.84 -18.81 -2.94
CA CYS A 395 -9.93 -18.19 -3.91
C CYS A 395 -10.52 -16.91 -4.51
N ASN A 396 -11.79 -16.95 -4.91
CA ASN A 396 -12.47 -15.79 -5.47
C ASN A 396 -12.51 -14.61 -4.49
N GLU A 397 -12.86 -14.87 -3.23
CA GLU A 397 -12.79 -13.85 -2.17
C GLU A 397 -11.35 -13.37 -1.95
N TYR A 398 -10.35 -14.25 -1.94
CA TYR A 398 -8.95 -13.84 -1.83
C TYR A 398 -8.50 -12.89 -2.96
N VAL A 399 -8.91 -13.13 -4.20
CA VAL A 399 -8.62 -12.24 -5.34
C VAL A 399 -9.35 -10.91 -5.20
N LYS A 400 -10.64 -10.94 -4.83
CA LYS A 400 -11.45 -9.76 -4.58
C LYS A 400 -10.89 -8.90 -3.45
N ASP A 401 -10.43 -9.52 -2.38
CA ASP A 401 -9.76 -8.87 -1.26
C ASP A 401 -8.39 -8.31 -1.65
N SER A 402 -7.71 -8.96 -2.60
CA SER A 402 -6.39 -8.54 -3.08
C SER A 402 -6.44 -7.36 -4.05
N LEU A 403 -7.41 -7.34 -4.96
CA LEU A 403 -7.50 -6.36 -6.06
C LEU A 403 -8.64 -5.35 -5.90
N GLY A 404 -9.61 -5.61 -5.03
CA GLY A 404 -10.85 -4.83 -4.94
C GLY A 404 -11.83 -5.10 -6.09
N GLN A 405 -11.65 -6.19 -6.85
CA GLN A 405 -12.50 -6.56 -7.98
C GLN A 405 -12.88 -8.04 -7.95
N ASN A 406 -14.13 -8.33 -8.32
CA ASN A 406 -14.59 -9.72 -8.46
C ASN A 406 -13.84 -10.45 -9.57
N THR A 407 -13.69 -11.77 -9.40
CA THR A 407 -13.16 -12.64 -10.45
C THR A 407 -14.08 -12.62 -11.67
N THR A 408 -13.50 -12.87 -12.85
CA THR A 408 -14.22 -12.78 -14.13
C THR A 408 -14.07 -14.10 -14.88
N MET A 409 -15.18 -14.55 -15.47
CA MET A 409 -15.19 -15.71 -16.36
C MET A 409 -14.53 -15.35 -17.70
N PHE A 410 -14.07 -16.35 -18.43
CA PHE A 410 -13.22 -16.15 -19.61
C PHE A 410 -13.67 -16.98 -20.82
N ASP A 411 -14.93 -17.41 -20.85
CA ASP A 411 -15.54 -18.11 -21.99
C ASP A 411 -15.37 -17.37 -23.31
N SER A 412 -15.64 -16.07 -23.29
CA SER A 412 -15.60 -15.23 -24.48
C SER A 412 -14.21 -15.11 -25.10
N LEU A 413 -13.15 -15.42 -24.32
CA LEU A 413 -11.78 -15.37 -24.83
C LEU A 413 -11.47 -16.56 -25.76
N PHE A 414 -12.17 -17.68 -25.63
CA PHE A 414 -11.96 -18.85 -26.49
C PHE A 414 -12.43 -18.64 -27.93
N GLN A 415 -13.41 -17.76 -28.21
CA GLN A 415 -13.90 -17.50 -29.57
C GLN A 415 -14.20 -18.80 -30.36
N ASP A 416 -14.92 -19.74 -29.72
CA ASP A 416 -15.27 -21.07 -30.26
C ASP A 416 -14.08 -21.97 -30.61
N LYS A 417 -12.87 -21.63 -30.11
CA LYS A 417 -11.66 -22.44 -30.24
C LYS A 417 -11.53 -23.45 -29.11
N THR A 418 -10.75 -24.50 -29.33
CA THR A 418 -10.50 -25.56 -28.33
C THR A 418 -9.54 -25.09 -27.25
N TYR A 419 -8.57 -24.26 -27.63
CA TYR A 419 -7.52 -23.76 -26.76
C TYR A 419 -7.50 -22.24 -26.73
N LEU A 420 -7.10 -21.71 -25.58
CA LEU A 420 -6.83 -20.29 -25.36
C LEU A 420 -5.36 -20.13 -24.99
N ILE A 421 -4.66 -19.26 -25.72
CA ILE A 421 -3.33 -18.78 -25.38
C ILE A 421 -3.42 -17.31 -24.96
N ILE A 422 -2.91 -17.03 -23.78
CA ILE A 422 -2.73 -15.68 -23.26
C ILE A 422 -1.25 -15.36 -23.26
N LEU A 423 -0.88 -14.18 -23.74
CA LEU A 423 0.48 -13.64 -23.64
C LEU A 423 0.48 -12.35 -22.83
N ASN A 424 1.51 -12.20 -22.00
CA ASN A 424 1.70 -11.04 -21.16
C ASN A 424 2.88 -10.21 -21.64
N PRO A 425 2.63 -9.10 -22.36
CA PRO A 425 3.69 -8.32 -22.97
C PRO A 425 4.48 -7.51 -21.93
N LEU A 426 3.92 -7.25 -20.74
CA LEU A 426 4.66 -6.52 -19.71
C LEU A 426 5.87 -7.34 -19.23
N VAL A 427 5.67 -8.63 -18.94
CA VAL A 427 6.74 -9.49 -18.42
C VAL A 427 7.80 -9.75 -19.48
N ALA A 428 7.38 -10.00 -20.74
CA ALA A 428 8.30 -10.12 -21.87
C ALA A 428 9.16 -8.86 -22.11
N LEU A 429 8.66 -7.67 -21.75
CA LEU A 429 9.41 -6.42 -21.88
C LEU A 429 10.46 -6.25 -20.79
N ALA A 430 10.30 -6.87 -19.62
CA ALA A 430 11.23 -6.71 -18.49
C ALA A 430 12.66 -7.22 -18.79
N ASP A 431 12.81 -8.09 -19.78
CA ASP A 431 14.09 -8.61 -20.28
C ASP A 431 14.82 -7.65 -21.23
N GLY A 432 14.21 -6.51 -21.55
CA GLY A 432 14.76 -5.48 -22.42
C GLY A 432 14.01 -5.33 -23.74
N ALA A 433 13.94 -4.09 -24.24
CA ALA A 433 13.18 -3.72 -25.42
C ALA A 433 13.68 -4.40 -26.71
N HIS A 434 15.00 -4.59 -26.81
CA HIS A 434 15.66 -5.24 -27.94
C HIS A 434 15.34 -6.75 -28.05
N LEU A 435 15.03 -7.41 -26.93
CA LEU A 435 14.63 -8.83 -26.89
C LEU A 435 13.13 -9.03 -26.92
N PHE A 436 12.33 -7.97 -26.74
CA PHE A 436 10.88 -8.05 -26.59
C PHE A 436 10.19 -8.93 -27.64
N LYS A 437 10.46 -8.70 -28.93
CA LYS A 437 9.86 -9.49 -30.03
C LYS A 437 10.26 -10.96 -29.92
N LYS A 438 11.55 -11.23 -29.69
CA LYS A 438 12.09 -12.59 -29.58
C LYS A 438 11.46 -13.33 -28.39
N ASN A 439 11.40 -12.70 -27.23
CA ASN A 439 10.89 -13.34 -26.01
C ASN A 439 9.38 -13.54 -26.09
N LEU A 440 8.63 -12.57 -26.61
CA LEU A 440 7.19 -12.74 -26.81
C LEU A 440 6.88 -13.89 -27.78
N LEU A 441 7.62 -14.00 -28.89
CA LEU A 441 7.46 -15.11 -29.85
C LEU A 441 7.86 -16.46 -29.23
N LYS A 442 8.94 -16.48 -28.46
CA LYS A 442 9.39 -17.66 -27.72
C LYS A 442 8.30 -18.17 -26.77
N HIS A 443 7.68 -17.27 -25.99
CA HIS A 443 6.58 -17.62 -25.10
C HIS A 443 5.32 -18.05 -25.87
N TYR A 444 5.01 -17.41 -26.99
CA TYR A 444 3.92 -17.84 -27.86
C TYR A 444 4.10 -19.27 -28.37
N ASN A 445 5.30 -19.59 -28.85
CA ASN A 445 5.64 -20.95 -29.29
C ASN A 445 5.56 -21.95 -28.15
N HIS A 446 6.07 -21.61 -26.96
CA HIS A 446 5.97 -22.44 -25.77
C HIS A 446 4.51 -22.81 -25.46
N GLU A 447 3.60 -21.84 -25.45
CA GLU A 447 2.18 -22.10 -25.19
C GLU A 447 1.48 -22.87 -26.32
N ARG A 448 1.91 -22.71 -27.57
CA ARG A 448 1.40 -23.55 -28.68
C ARG A 448 1.84 -24.99 -28.56
N LEU A 449 3.07 -25.23 -28.09
CA LEU A 449 3.59 -26.57 -27.84
C LEU A 449 2.82 -27.28 -26.71
N HIS A 450 2.34 -26.54 -25.70
CA HIS A 450 1.38 -27.07 -24.72
C HIS A 450 0.09 -27.54 -25.37
N CYS A 451 -0.49 -26.75 -26.27
CA CYS A 451 -1.70 -27.14 -27.01
C CYS A 451 -1.44 -28.37 -27.89
N LEU A 452 -0.34 -28.39 -28.62
CA LEU A 452 0.04 -29.52 -29.48
C LEU A 452 0.29 -30.80 -28.68
N TYR A 453 1.00 -30.71 -27.56
CA TYR A 453 1.20 -31.82 -26.64
C TYR A 453 -0.13 -32.38 -26.13
N ALA A 454 -1.10 -31.51 -25.84
CA ALA A 454 -2.42 -31.95 -25.37
C ALA A 454 -3.24 -32.66 -26.45
N ASP A 455 -3.14 -32.20 -27.71
CA ASP A 455 -3.97 -32.61 -28.85
C ASP A 455 -3.45 -33.88 -29.56
N ASP A 456 -2.12 -34.12 -29.56
CA ASP A 456 -1.51 -35.20 -30.35
C ASP A 456 -0.83 -36.29 -29.47
N PRO A 457 -1.36 -37.52 -29.43
CA PRO A 457 -0.73 -38.65 -28.74
C PRO A 457 0.69 -38.99 -29.23
N ALA A 458 0.99 -38.79 -30.52
CA ALA A 458 2.33 -39.05 -31.06
C ALA A 458 3.36 -38.09 -30.47
N ILE A 459 2.97 -36.83 -30.24
CA ILE A 459 3.80 -35.83 -29.56
C ILE A 459 4.05 -36.20 -28.10
N LYS A 460 3.02 -36.70 -27.38
CA LYS A 460 3.21 -37.22 -26.02
C LYS A 460 4.21 -38.37 -25.98
N ASN A 461 4.12 -39.29 -26.94
CA ASN A 461 5.06 -40.42 -27.05
C ASN A 461 6.48 -39.93 -27.37
N LYS A 462 6.63 -38.96 -28.28
CA LYS A 462 7.92 -38.33 -28.61
C LYS A 462 8.54 -37.66 -27.39
N ALA A 463 7.78 -36.89 -26.62
CA ALA A 463 8.25 -36.24 -25.39
C ALA A 463 8.72 -37.26 -24.34
N ASN A 464 7.94 -38.33 -24.11
CA ASN A 464 8.32 -39.40 -23.20
C ASN A 464 9.62 -40.09 -23.62
N LYS A 465 9.79 -40.35 -24.93
CA LYS A 465 11.02 -40.94 -25.46
C LYS A 465 12.21 -40.01 -25.23
N LEU A 466 12.11 -38.75 -25.62
CA LEU A 466 13.18 -37.76 -25.44
C LEU A 466 13.60 -37.64 -23.97
N TRP A 467 12.64 -37.59 -23.05
CA TRP A 467 12.94 -37.54 -21.63
C TRP A 467 13.61 -38.81 -21.11
N ARG A 468 13.16 -39.99 -21.53
CA ARG A 468 13.75 -41.28 -21.13
C ARG A 468 15.20 -41.41 -21.62
N ASP A 469 15.49 -40.91 -22.82
CA ASP A 469 16.80 -40.97 -23.44
C ASP A 469 17.80 -39.97 -22.81
N LEU A 470 17.35 -39.06 -21.94
CA LEU A 470 18.25 -38.23 -21.12
C LEU A 470 18.90 -39.04 -20.01
N ASN A 471 20.17 -38.73 -19.74
CA ASN A 471 20.83 -39.18 -18.51
C ASN A 471 20.29 -38.42 -17.28
N GLU A 472 20.51 -38.97 -16.09
CA GLU A 472 19.98 -38.41 -14.84
C GLU A 472 20.50 -36.98 -14.56
N ASP A 473 21.75 -36.68 -14.92
CA ASP A 473 22.31 -35.33 -14.75
C ASP A 473 21.53 -34.27 -15.52
N LYS A 474 21.17 -34.56 -16.78
CA LYS A 474 20.37 -33.62 -17.60
C LYS A 474 18.94 -33.48 -17.08
N LYS A 475 18.34 -34.57 -16.58
CA LYS A 475 17.01 -34.51 -15.96
C LYS A 475 17.03 -33.63 -14.72
N GLU A 476 18.02 -33.78 -13.86
CA GLU A 476 18.18 -32.96 -12.66
C GLU A 476 18.54 -31.51 -12.98
N GLN A 477 19.37 -31.28 -13.99
CA GLN A 477 19.65 -29.92 -14.48
C GLN A 477 18.38 -29.23 -14.99
N PHE A 478 17.53 -29.94 -15.73
CA PHE A 478 16.25 -29.40 -16.20
C PHE A 478 15.33 -29.04 -15.03
N LYS A 479 15.16 -29.92 -14.04
CA LYS A 479 14.33 -29.62 -12.85
C LYS A 479 14.87 -28.42 -12.06
N LYS A 480 16.19 -28.35 -11.86
CA LYS A 480 16.85 -27.24 -11.14
C LYS A 480 16.73 -25.90 -11.88
N ALA A 481 16.68 -25.91 -13.20
CA ALA A 481 16.48 -24.70 -14.00
C ALA A 481 15.05 -24.13 -13.89
N HIS A 482 14.08 -24.92 -13.42
CA HIS A 482 12.66 -24.54 -13.34
C HIS A 482 12.07 -24.77 -11.94
N PRO A 483 12.64 -24.17 -10.88
CA PRO A 483 12.30 -24.49 -9.48
C PRO A 483 10.88 -24.06 -9.06
N SER A 484 10.17 -23.30 -9.90
CA SER A 484 8.79 -22.87 -9.66
C SER A 484 7.76 -23.96 -9.97
N TYR A 485 8.14 -25.01 -10.71
CA TYR A 485 7.23 -26.09 -11.11
C TYR A 485 7.27 -27.26 -10.15
N ASP A 486 6.09 -27.80 -9.85
CA ASP A 486 5.96 -29.10 -9.18
C ASP A 486 5.97 -30.22 -10.24
N PHE A 487 7.12 -30.86 -10.42
CA PHE A 487 7.29 -31.98 -11.35
C PHE A 487 6.97 -33.35 -10.74
N THR A 488 6.23 -33.41 -9.63
CA THR A 488 5.70 -34.69 -9.13
C THR A 488 4.64 -35.28 -10.07
N ASP A 489 3.93 -34.44 -10.83
CA ASP A 489 3.08 -34.88 -11.92
C ASP A 489 3.90 -35.09 -13.21
N ASN A 490 4.00 -36.36 -13.63
CA ASN A 490 4.74 -36.72 -14.83
C ASN A 490 4.15 -36.09 -16.11
N ASN A 491 2.83 -35.86 -16.17
CA ASN A 491 2.23 -35.22 -17.34
C ASN A 491 2.67 -33.75 -17.45
N THR A 492 2.67 -33.01 -16.33
CA THR A 492 3.22 -31.65 -16.27
C THR A 492 4.70 -31.63 -16.65
N LEU A 493 5.52 -32.53 -16.09
CA LEU A 493 6.95 -32.62 -16.42
C LEU A 493 7.18 -32.85 -17.92
N MET A 494 6.50 -33.81 -18.53
CA MET A 494 6.69 -34.14 -19.95
C MET A 494 6.25 -32.99 -20.86
N LYS A 495 5.13 -32.34 -20.53
CA LYS A 495 4.57 -31.21 -21.28
C LYS A 495 5.51 -30.00 -21.26
N GLU A 496 6.02 -29.62 -20.09
CA GLU A 496 6.96 -28.49 -19.97
C GLU A 496 8.31 -28.83 -20.62
N TYR A 497 8.87 -30.03 -20.39
CA TYR A 497 10.13 -30.46 -21.00
C TYR A 497 10.08 -30.42 -22.53
N PHE A 498 9.02 -30.95 -23.12
CA PHE A 498 8.79 -30.88 -24.56
C PHE A 498 8.76 -29.43 -25.06
N SER A 499 8.03 -28.56 -24.35
CA SER A 499 7.85 -27.17 -24.78
C SER A 499 9.14 -26.37 -24.69
N TYR A 500 9.91 -26.49 -23.60
CA TYR A 500 11.23 -25.87 -23.46
C TYR A 500 12.25 -26.38 -24.49
N THR A 501 12.12 -27.62 -24.95
CA THR A 501 13.02 -28.20 -25.97
C THR A 501 12.84 -27.52 -27.33
N TYR A 502 11.61 -27.14 -27.69
CA TYR A 502 11.26 -26.68 -29.04
C TYR A 502 10.81 -25.21 -29.12
N GLU A 503 10.59 -24.50 -28.00
CA GLU A 503 10.07 -23.12 -27.97
C GLU A 503 10.89 -22.12 -28.82
N SER A 504 12.20 -22.36 -28.95
CA SER A 504 13.11 -21.51 -29.73
C SER A 504 13.34 -22.00 -31.15
N ASN A 505 12.94 -23.23 -31.48
CA ASN A 505 13.13 -23.82 -32.80
C ASN A 505 12.05 -24.87 -33.12
N LEU A 506 10.96 -24.40 -33.73
CA LEU A 506 9.85 -25.26 -34.16
C LEU A 506 10.21 -26.12 -35.39
N SER A 507 11.22 -25.76 -36.19
CA SER A 507 11.56 -26.54 -37.39
C SER A 507 12.15 -27.91 -37.05
N GLY A 508 12.74 -28.07 -35.85
CA GLY A 508 13.21 -29.38 -35.36
C GLY A 508 12.09 -30.31 -34.90
N LEU A 509 10.83 -29.85 -34.93
CA LEU A 509 9.69 -30.62 -34.48
C LEU A 509 9.04 -31.46 -35.59
N PHE A 510 8.99 -30.90 -36.81
CA PHE A 510 8.28 -31.42 -37.97
C PHE A 510 9.19 -32.15 -38.96
#